data_AF-A0A0R0D739-F1
#
_entry.id   AF-A0A0R0D739-F1
#
_cell.length_a   1.000
_cell.length_b   1.000
_cell.length_c   1.000
_cell.angle_alpha   90.00
_cell.angle_beta   90.00
_cell.angle_gamma   90.00
#
_symmetry.space_group_name_H-M   'P 1'
#
loop_
_entity.id
_entity.type
_entity.pdbx_description
1 polymer ?
#
loop_
_entity_poly.entity_id
_entity_poly.type
_entity_poly.pdbx_seq_one_letter_code
_entity_poly.pdbx_strand_id
1 'polypeptide(L)'
;MPVMVGGEPELDACSTAAIQSEGKTAVLAGPGTEHATVAELANDQLVYVCDPGEAHWYVGIVWSTDTSVDCGLSSPIAQRQAYNGSCQSGWVSLAALKQLAG
;
A
#
# COMPACT_ATOMS: atom_id res chain seq x y z
N MET A 1 -8.29 4.23 -8.98
CA MET A 1 -7.16 5.19 -8.98
C MET A 1 -5.90 4.41 -8.72
N PRO A 2 -4.90 4.47 -9.63
CA PRO A 2 -3.67 3.73 -9.46
C PRO A 2 -2.90 4.23 -8.23
N VAL A 3 -2.27 3.30 -7.51
CA VAL A 3 -1.28 3.64 -6.48
C VAL A 3 0.02 4.01 -7.18
N MET A 4 0.63 5.14 -6.80
CA MET A 4 1.92 5.54 -7.32
C MET A 4 3.07 4.99 -6.45
N VAL A 5 4.15 4.55 -7.08
CA VAL A 5 5.33 3.96 -6.42
C VAL A 5 6.61 4.66 -6.85
N GLY A 6 7.63 4.63 -5.99
CA GLY A 6 8.93 5.23 -6.28
C GLY A 6 8.93 6.76 -6.34
N GLY A 7 9.95 7.31 -6.98
CA GLY A 7 10.24 8.73 -7.06
C GLY A 7 11.50 9.15 -6.30
N GLU A 8 12.00 8.28 -5.43
CA GLU A 8 13.26 8.45 -4.72
C GLU A 8 14.31 7.50 -5.33
N PRO A 9 15.36 8.01 -6.00
CA PRO A 9 16.30 7.19 -6.76
C PRO A 9 17.24 6.34 -5.89
N GLU A 10 17.36 6.68 -4.61
CA GLU A 10 18.29 6.04 -3.67
C GLU A 10 17.60 5.24 -2.57
N LEU A 11 16.27 5.34 -2.47
CA LEU A 11 15.47 4.67 -1.44
C LEU A 11 14.59 3.59 -2.07
N ASP A 12 14.16 2.63 -1.26
CA ASP A 12 13.15 1.65 -1.68
C ASP A 12 11.92 2.36 -2.23
N ALA A 13 11.32 1.76 -3.27
CA ALA A 13 10.17 2.37 -3.94
C ALA A 13 8.97 2.59 -2.99
N CYS A 14 8.87 1.76 -1.95
CA CYS A 14 7.87 1.85 -0.90
C CYS A 14 8.43 1.41 0.45
N SER A 15 7.87 1.96 1.53
CA SER A 15 8.14 1.47 2.90
C SER A 15 7.26 0.27 3.25
N THR A 16 7.53 -0.44 4.35
CA THR A 16 6.71 -1.57 4.81
C THR A 16 5.93 -1.23 6.07
N ALA A 17 4.71 -1.78 6.17
CA ALA A 17 3.85 -1.67 7.35
C ALA A 17 3.02 -2.94 7.53
N ALA A 18 2.33 -3.03 8.67
CA ALA A 18 1.32 -4.06 8.90
C ALA A 18 -0.06 -3.43 9.08
N ILE A 19 -1.11 -4.15 8.67
CA ILE A 19 -2.48 -3.78 8.99
C ILE A 19 -2.70 -3.99 10.49
N GLN A 20 -3.19 -2.95 11.16
CA GLN A 20 -3.67 -3.02 12.53
C GLN A 20 -5.16 -2.72 12.56
N SER A 21 -5.95 -3.76 12.80
CA SER A 21 -7.41 -3.66 12.85
C SER A 21 -7.97 -4.71 13.81
N GLU A 22 -9.03 -4.35 14.53
CA GLU A 22 -9.80 -5.31 15.35
C GLU A 22 -10.62 -6.29 14.49
N GLY A 23 -10.63 -6.09 13.17
CA GLY A 23 -11.30 -6.96 12.20
C GLY A 23 -10.62 -6.92 10.84
N LYS A 24 -11.41 -6.77 9.79
CA LYS A 24 -10.91 -6.61 8.43
C LYS A 24 -10.79 -5.13 8.07
N THR A 25 -9.76 -4.80 7.31
CA THR A 25 -9.56 -3.46 6.75
C THR A 25 -9.99 -3.48 5.28
N ALA A 26 -10.94 -2.62 4.92
CA ALA A 26 -11.34 -2.45 3.53
C ALA A 26 -10.22 -1.75 2.74
N VAL A 27 -9.89 -2.33 1.59
CA VAL A 27 -9.06 -1.70 0.57
C VAL A 27 -9.99 -1.11 -0.48
N LEU A 28 -9.81 0.16 -0.79
CA LEU A 28 -10.65 0.94 -1.67
C LEU A 28 -10.00 1.14 -3.03
N ALA A 29 -10.84 1.31 -4.07
CA ALA A 29 -10.39 1.60 -5.43
C ALA A 29 -9.75 3.00 -5.59
N GLY A 30 -9.85 3.86 -4.57
CA GLY A 30 -9.32 5.22 -4.51
C GLY A 30 -9.30 5.74 -3.08
N PRO A 31 -8.66 6.89 -2.82
CA PRO A 31 -8.61 7.49 -1.48
C PRO A 31 -9.97 8.06 -1.10
N GLY A 32 -10.63 7.48 -0.09
CA GLY A 32 -11.93 7.96 0.39
C GLY A 32 -13.04 6.92 0.31
N THR A 33 -14.00 7.03 1.23
CA THR A 33 -15.12 6.07 1.38
C THR A 33 -16.13 6.11 0.23
N GLU A 34 -16.06 7.12 -0.63
CA GLU A 34 -16.83 7.21 -1.88
C GLU A 34 -16.39 6.16 -2.92
N HIS A 35 -15.20 5.58 -2.76
CA HIS A 35 -14.69 4.55 -3.64
C HIS A 35 -15.12 3.15 -3.19
N ALA A 36 -15.37 2.28 -4.17
CA ALA A 36 -15.75 0.89 -3.91
C ALA A 36 -14.62 0.11 -3.21
N THR A 37 -15.01 -0.78 -2.30
CA THR A 37 -14.10 -1.77 -1.72
C THR A 37 -13.71 -2.79 -2.78
N VAL A 38 -12.41 -3.01 -2.96
CA VAL A 38 -11.82 -3.96 -3.91
C VAL A 38 -11.24 -5.20 -3.23
N ALA A 39 -10.89 -5.09 -1.96
CA ALA A 39 -10.39 -6.20 -1.16
C ALA A 39 -10.60 -5.93 0.34
N GLU A 40 -10.38 -6.97 1.15
CA GLU A 40 -10.33 -6.85 2.60
C GLU A 40 -9.05 -7.50 3.12
N LEU A 41 -8.32 -6.81 3.98
CA LEU A 41 -7.10 -7.31 4.60
C LEU A 41 -7.36 -7.70 6.05
N ALA A 42 -6.76 -8.80 6.49
CA ALA A 42 -6.79 -9.23 7.88
C ALA A 42 -5.79 -8.41 8.72
N ASN A 43 -5.97 -8.46 10.04
CA ASN A 43 -4.96 -7.96 10.98
C ASN A 43 -3.60 -8.62 10.74
N ASP A 44 -2.53 -7.89 11.01
CA ASP A 44 -1.13 -8.27 10.82
C ASP A 44 -0.71 -8.59 9.37
N GLN A 45 -1.59 -8.36 8.39
CA GLN A 45 -1.22 -8.47 6.97
C GLN A 45 -0.11 -7.45 6.64
N LEU A 46 0.99 -7.94 6.10
CA LEU A 46 2.10 -7.11 5.63
C LEU A 46 1.72 -6.42 4.31
N VAL A 47 2.07 -5.14 4.22
CA VAL A 47 1.81 -4.29 3.06
C VAL A 47 3.00 -3.37 2.79
N TYR A 48 3.14 -2.97 1.54
CA TYR A 48 4.01 -1.88 1.13
C TYR A 48 3.21 -0.58 1.08
N VAL A 49 3.74 0.48 1.66
CA VAL A 49 3.15 1.82 1.75
C VAL A 49 3.89 2.74 0.79
N CYS A 50 3.20 3.16 -0.27
CA CYS A 50 3.84 3.73 -1.46
C CYS A 50 3.39 5.16 -1.76
N ASP A 51 2.09 5.41 -1.67
CA ASP A 51 1.50 6.67 -2.11
C ASP A 51 0.88 7.40 -0.92
N PRO A 52 1.50 8.48 -0.40
CA PRO A 52 0.97 9.22 0.74
C PRO A 52 -0.43 9.85 0.51
N GLY A 53 -0.96 9.81 -0.73
CA GLY A 53 -2.27 10.37 -1.06
C GLY A 53 -2.31 11.90 -0.97
N GLU A 54 -3.25 12.53 -1.67
CA GLU A 54 -3.46 13.99 -1.54
C GLU A 54 -4.26 14.35 -0.28
N ALA A 55 -5.12 13.45 0.15
CA ALA A 55 -5.91 13.56 1.36
C ALA A 55 -5.20 12.76 2.46
N HIS A 56 -4.53 13.44 3.39
CA HIS A 56 -3.66 12.91 4.47
C HIS A 56 -4.25 11.79 5.37
N TRP A 57 -5.45 11.29 5.09
CA TRP A 57 -6.14 10.23 5.80
C TRP A 57 -6.12 8.89 5.07
N TYR A 58 -5.75 8.85 3.78
CA TYR A 58 -5.67 7.63 2.97
C TYR A 58 -4.31 7.49 2.33
N VAL A 59 -3.86 6.25 2.22
CA VAL A 59 -2.56 5.92 1.66
C VAL A 59 -2.69 4.75 0.71
N GLY A 60 -1.98 4.84 -0.41
CA GLY A 60 -1.88 3.80 -1.41
C GLY A 60 -0.92 2.71 -0.95
N ILE A 61 -1.41 1.47 -0.97
CA ILE A 61 -0.66 0.28 -0.59
C ILE A 61 -0.56 -0.71 -1.73
N VAL A 62 0.47 -1.54 -1.65
CA VAL A 62 0.63 -2.76 -2.46
C VAL A 62 0.79 -3.95 -1.52
N TRP A 63 0.17 -5.08 -1.84
CA TRP A 63 0.27 -6.28 -1.01
C TRP A 63 0.16 -7.56 -1.84
N SER A 64 0.60 -8.66 -1.26
CA SER A 64 0.38 -10.02 -1.76
C SER A 64 -0.16 -10.89 -0.63
N THR A 65 -1.06 -11.81 -0.97
CA THR A 65 -1.47 -12.90 -0.06
C THR A 65 -0.44 -14.03 -0.02
N ASP A 66 0.45 -14.08 -1.01
CA ASP A 66 1.58 -15.01 -1.07
C ASP A 66 2.86 -14.25 -0.74
N THR A 67 3.44 -14.53 0.43
CA THR A 67 4.66 -13.89 0.93
C THR A 67 5.93 -14.30 0.16
N SER A 68 5.85 -15.29 -0.73
CA SER A 68 6.96 -15.66 -1.61
C SER A 68 7.03 -14.79 -2.88
N VAL A 69 5.98 -14.01 -3.16
CA VAL A 69 5.94 -13.10 -4.31
C VAL A 69 6.66 -11.80 -3.97
N ASP A 70 7.67 -11.49 -4.77
CA ASP A 70 8.31 -10.18 -4.77
C ASP A 70 7.45 -9.18 -5.56
N CYS A 71 6.98 -8.12 -4.90
CA CYS A 71 6.21 -7.05 -5.53
C CYS A 71 7.07 -6.05 -6.31
N GLY A 72 8.41 -6.16 -6.23
CA GLY A 72 9.37 -5.27 -6.90
C GLY A 72 9.49 -3.89 -6.25
N LEU A 73 9.20 -3.80 -4.95
CA LEU A 73 9.13 -2.52 -4.22
C LEU A 73 10.23 -2.33 -3.18
N SER A 74 11.00 -3.39 -2.89
CA SER A 74 12.19 -3.36 -2.04
C SER A 74 13.46 -2.99 -2.81
N SER A 75 13.32 -2.22 -3.88
CA SER A 75 14.42 -1.69 -4.68
C SER A 75 14.03 -0.32 -5.22
N PRO A 76 15.00 0.57 -5.49
CA PRO A 76 14.68 1.91 -5.96
C PRO A 76 13.97 1.92 -7.31
N ILE A 77 12.89 2.67 -7.37
CA ILE A 77 12.22 3.05 -8.61
C ILE A 77 12.37 4.57 -8.74
N ALA A 78 13.33 5.00 -9.55
CA ALA A 78 13.73 6.41 -9.62
C ALA A 78 12.60 7.34 -10.10
N GLN A 79 11.70 6.87 -10.95
CA GLN A 79 10.59 7.66 -11.47
C GLN A 79 9.29 7.27 -10.77
N ARG A 80 8.60 8.27 -10.21
CA ARG A 80 7.24 8.08 -9.66
C ARG A 80 6.30 7.64 -10.78
N GLN A 81 5.72 6.46 -10.64
CA GLN A 81 4.88 5.85 -11.67
C GLN A 81 3.74 5.02 -11.07
N ALA A 82 2.72 4.74 -11.87
CA ALA A 82 1.64 3.86 -11.45
C ALA A 82 2.15 2.43 -11.24
N TYR A 83 1.75 1.78 -10.15
CA TYR A 83 2.09 0.38 -9.93
C TYR A 83 1.53 -0.51 -11.04
N ASN A 84 2.40 -1.30 -11.66
CA ASN A 84 2.06 -2.21 -12.77
C ASN A 84 2.61 -3.64 -12.55
N GLY A 85 3.03 -3.95 -11.32
CA GLY A 85 3.56 -5.26 -10.96
C GLY A 85 2.48 -6.32 -10.73
N SER A 86 2.89 -7.50 -10.30
CA SER A 86 2.04 -8.68 -10.11
C SER A 86 1.20 -8.67 -8.83
N CYS A 87 1.54 -7.81 -7.87
CA CYS A 87 0.84 -7.73 -6.59
C CYS A 87 -0.46 -6.92 -6.70
N GLN A 88 -1.31 -7.03 -5.68
CA GLN A 88 -2.53 -6.25 -5.59
C GLN A 88 -2.22 -4.85 -5.06
N SER A 89 -3.01 -3.86 -5.47
CA SER A 89 -2.85 -2.48 -5.00
C SER A 89 -4.20 -1.79 -4.77
N GLY A 90 -4.20 -0.77 -3.91
CA GLY A 90 -5.39 -0.03 -3.55
C GLY A 90 -5.14 0.91 -2.38
N TRP A 91 -6.21 1.43 -1.78
CA TRP A 91 -6.14 2.52 -0.81
C TRP A 91 -6.73 2.09 0.53
N VAL A 92 -6.04 2.40 1.62
CA VAL A 92 -6.52 2.14 2.99
C VAL A 92 -6.46 3.41 3.82
N SER A 93 -7.25 3.45 4.90
CA SER A 93 -7.12 4.51 5.90
C SER A 93 -5.74 4.43 6.54
N LEU A 94 -5.06 5.57 6.69
CA LEU A 94 -3.76 5.66 7.36
C LEU A 94 -3.84 5.15 8.80
N ALA A 95 -4.99 5.33 9.47
CA ALA A 95 -5.21 4.84 10.83
C ALA A 95 -5.25 3.32 10.95
N ALA A 96 -5.41 2.59 9.83
CA ALA A 96 -5.38 1.13 9.81
C ALA A 96 -3.96 0.56 9.66
N LEU A 97 -2.94 1.42 9.54
CA LEU A 97 -1.54 0.99 9.44
C LEU A 97 -0.84 1.12 10.79
N LYS A 98 -0.12 0.05 11.13
CA LYS A 98 0.91 0.06 12.17
C LYS A 98 2.26 0.08 11.49
N GLN A 99 3.01 1.15 11.74
CA GLN A 99 4.41 1.21 11.31
C GLN A 99 5.18 0.07 11.99
N LEU A 100 5.90 -0.67 11.16
CA LEU A 100 6.91 -1.60 11.65
C LEU A 100 8.14 -0.74 11.88
N ALA A 101 8.49 -0.51 13.14
CA ALA A 101 9.76 0.13 13.46
C ALA A 101 10.89 -0.74 12.89
N GLY A 102 11.70 -0.16 12.00
CA GLY A 102 12.99 -0.69 11.57
C GLY A 102 14.10 -0.26 12.53
#